data_AF-A0A1A6FP71-F1
#
_entry.id   AF-A0A1A6FP71-F1
#
_cell.length_a   1.000
_cell.length_b   1.000
_cell.length_c   1.000
_cell.angle_alpha   90.00
_cell.angle_beta   90.00
_cell.angle_gamma   90.00
#
_symmetry.space_group_name_H-M   'P 1'
#
loop_
_entity.id
_entity.type
_entity.pdbx_description
1 polymer ?
#
loop_
_entity_poly.entity_id
_entity_poly.type
_entity_poly.pdbx_seq_one_letter_code
_entity_poly.pdbx_strand_id
1 'polypeptide(L)'
;MPSRFALALAAAVALVAAPLSAAERHAYTAKAFDAAQAAGKPILVEVHAPWCPTCKAQEAVLEKLEAQPKFASLQVFRVDFDSQKDALTRFRAGRQSTLIAYHGKEEKARSTGETREEQIAALLGETQ
;
A
#
# COMPACT_ATOMS: atom_id res chain seq x y z
N MET A 1 18.09 -24.30 -62.63
CA MET A 1 18.86 -24.30 -61.37
C MET A 1 17.97 -23.71 -60.27
N PRO A 2 17.28 -24.51 -59.44
CA PRO A 2 16.51 -23.99 -58.31
C PRO A 2 17.38 -23.98 -57.04
N SER A 3 16.85 -23.34 -55.99
CA SER A 3 17.36 -23.32 -54.61
C SER A 3 18.34 -22.17 -54.33
N ARG A 4 18.22 -21.38 -53.27
CA ARG A 4 17.88 -21.75 -51.89
C ARG A 4 17.21 -20.61 -51.13
N PHE A 5 16.16 -20.96 -50.40
CA PHE A 5 15.66 -20.24 -49.23
C PHE A 5 16.77 -20.04 -48.19
N ALA A 6 16.80 -18.87 -47.56
CA ALA A 6 17.38 -18.72 -46.23
C ALA A 6 16.61 -17.62 -45.47
N LEU A 7 15.57 -18.04 -44.75
CA LEU A 7 15.02 -17.28 -43.62
C LEU A 7 16.11 -17.22 -42.54
N ALA A 8 16.54 -16.03 -42.16
CA ALA A 8 17.29 -15.82 -40.92
C ALA A 8 16.34 -15.25 -39.86
N LEU A 9 15.87 -16.13 -38.97
CA LEU A 9 15.12 -15.79 -37.77
C LEU A 9 16.12 -15.23 -36.74
N ALA A 10 16.07 -13.93 -36.44
CA ALA A 10 16.80 -13.36 -35.31
C ALA A 10 15.93 -13.46 -34.04
N ALA A 11 16.45 -14.16 -33.03
CA ALA A 11 15.80 -14.44 -31.76
C ALA A 11 15.51 -13.16 -30.95
N ALA A 12 14.26 -13.00 -30.53
CA ALA A 12 13.86 -11.95 -29.59
C ALA A 12 14.28 -12.32 -28.16
N VAL A 13 15.14 -11.50 -27.54
CA VAL A 13 15.47 -11.59 -26.12
C VAL A 13 14.31 -10.99 -25.32
N ALA A 14 13.54 -11.83 -24.63
CA ALA A 14 12.53 -11.36 -23.69
C ALA A 14 13.19 -10.94 -22.37
N LEU A 15 13.38 -9.64 -22.18
CA LEU A 15 13.67 -9.06 -20.87
C LEU A 15 12.43 -9.19 -19.98
N VAL A 16 12.40 -10.19 -19.10
CA VAL A 16 11.43 -10.26 -18.00
C VAL A 16 11.93 -9.30 -16.92
N ALA A 17 11.46 -8.06 -16.97
CA ALA A 17 11.59 -7.13 -15.84
C ALA A 17 10.66 -7.61 -14.72
N ALA A 18 11.23 -8.07 -13.60
CA ALA A 18 10.48 -8.37 -12.39
C ALA A 18 9.86 -7.09 -11.81
N PRO A 19 8.66 -7.14 -11.22
CA PRO A 19 8.02 -5.96 -10.66
C PRO A 19 8.81 -5.47 -9.44
N LEU A 20 9.20 -4.19 -9.48
CA LEU A 20 9.73 -3.45 -8.35
C LEU A 20 8.60 -3.34 -7.31
N SER A 21 8.57 -4.22 -6.31
CA SER A 21 7.54 -4.15 -5.26
C SER A 21 7.88 -3.05 -4.27
N ALA A 22 7.58 -1.82 -4.65
CA ALA A 22 7.12 -0.82 -3.68
C ALA A 22 5.78 -1.33 -3.11
N ALA A 23 5.49 -1.10 -1.83
CA ALA A 23 4.20 -1.45 -1.25
C ALA A 23 3.09 -0.96 -2.19
N GLU A 24 2.27 -1.87 -2.71
CA GLU A 24 1.22 -1.52 -3.65
C GLU A 24 0.14 -0.77 -2.86
N ARG A 25 0.08 0.54 -3.04
CA ARG A 25 -0.89 1.40 -2.37
C ARG A 25 -2.22 1.24 -3.08
N HIS A 26 -3.12 0.43 -2.51
CA HIS A 26 -4.39 0.11 -3.12
C HIS A 26 -5.48 1.10 -2.70
N ALA A 27 -6.37 1.46 -3.63
CA ALA A 27 -7.64 2.07 -3.24
C ALA A 27 -8.43 1.07 -2.37
N TYR A 28 -8.99 1.53 -1.27
CA TYR A 28 -9.75 0.68 -0.37
C TYR A 28 -10.99 0.07 -1.05
N THR A 29 -11.15 -1.24 -0.89
CA THR A 29 -12.44 -1.92 -1.03
C THR A 29 -12.62 -2.85 0.15
N ALA A 30 -13.86 -3.01 0.63
CA ALA A 30 -14.16 -3.92 1.73
C ALA A 30 -13.70 -5.36 1.42
N LYS A 31 -13.94 -5.83 0.20
CA LYS A 31 -13.55 -7.17 -0.24
C LYS A 31 -12.03 -7.40 -0.18
N ALA A 32 -11.21 -6.48 -0.70
CA ALA A 32 -9.76 -6.63 -0.71
C ALA A 32 -9.19 -6.54 0.72
N PHE A 33 -9.72 -5.63 1.53
CA PHE A 33 -9.36 -5.50 2.93
C PHE A 33 -9.69 -6.78 3.71
N ASP A 34 -10.91 -7.29 3.62
CA ASP A 34 -11.34 -8.51 4.31
C ASP A 34 -10.50 -9.72 3.89
N ALA A 35 -10.12 -9.81 2.60
CA ALA A 35 -9.23 -10.86 2.11
C ALA A 35 -7.82 -10.76 2.70
N ALA A 36 -7.24 -9.55 2.78
CA ALA A 36 -5.95 -9.33 3.42
C ALA A 36 -5.99 -9.68 4.91
N GLN A 37 -7.07 -9.31 5.61
CA GLN A 37 -7.26 -9.66 7.02
C GLN A 37 -7.36 -11.17 7.21
N ALA A 38 -8.13 -11.86 6.38
CA ALA A 38 -8.28 -13.32 6.44
C ALA A 38 -6.97 -14.06 6.14
N ALA A 39 -6.12 -13.48 5.30
CA ALA A 39 -4.78 -14.00 5.01
C ALA A 39 -3.72 -13.64 6.07
N GLY A 40 -4.10 -12.98 7.17
CA GLY A 40 -3.19 -12.63 8.27
C GLY A 40 -2.10 -11.63 7.85
N LYS A 41 -2.40 -10.72 6.92
CA LYS A 41 -1.40 -9.78 6.40
C LYS A 41 -1.11 -8.64 7.38
N PRO A 42 0.13 -8.08 7.36
CA PRO A 42 0.39 -6.75 7.88
C PRO A 42 -0.35 -5.72 7.01
N ILE A 43 -1.16 -4.87 7.61
CA ILE A 43 -2.03 -3.94 6.87
C ILE A 43 -1.93 -2.53 7.47
N LEU A 44 -1.81 -1.54 6.60
CA LEU A 44 -2.00 -0.13 6.94
C LEU A 44 -3.26 0.40 6.25
N VAL A 45 -4.13 1.05 7.01
CA VAL A 45 -5.22 1.88 6.46
C VAL A 45 -4.81 3.34 6.56
N GLU A 46 -4.82 4.04 5.42
CA GLU A 46 -4.51 5.47 5.30
C GLU A 46 -5.77 6.24 4.94
N VAL A 47 -6.29 7.06 5.87
CA VAL A 47 -7.43 7.94 5.59
C VAL A 47 -6.93 9.24 5.01
N HIS A 48 -7.13 9.43 3.71
CA HIS A 48 -6.47 10.45 2.91
C HIS A 48 -7.46 11.39 2.22
N ALA A 49 -7.06 12.65 2.03
CA ALA A 49 -7.73 13.60 1.16
C ALA A 49 -6.68 14.42 0.37
N PRO A 50 -6.84 14.68 -0.93
CA PRO A 50 -5.82 15.39 -1.73
C PRO A 50 -5.49 16.82 -1.26
N TRP A 51 -6.45 17.49 -0.62
CA TRP A 51 -6.32 18.84 -0.08
C TRP A 51 -5.66 18.88 1.31
N CYS A 52 -5.38 17.72 1.91
CA CYS A 52 -4.84 17.59 3.26
C CYS A 52 -3.31 17.68 3.27
N PRO A 53 -2.70 18.78 3.79
CA PRO A 53 -1.24 18.93 3.81
C PRO A 53 -0.57 17.90 4.72
N THR A 54 -1.19 17.55 5.85
CA THR A 54 -0.70 16.51 6.76
C THR A 54 -0.64 15.15 6.09
N CYS A 55 -1.61 14.85 5.23
CA CYS A 55 -1.67 13.59 4.50
C CYS A 55 -0.53 13.49 3.48
N LYS A 56 -0.21 14.58 2.78
CA LYS A 56 0.99 14.65 1.91
C LYS A 56 2.30 14.44 2.67
N ALA A 57 2.40 15.01 3.88
CA ALA A 57 3.57 14.79 4.73
C ALA A 57 3.68 13.34 5.19
N GLN A 58 2.56 12.71 5.54
CA GLN A 58 2.50 11.28 5.86
C GLN A 58 2.89 10.41 4.66
N GLU A 59 2.38 10.69 3.46
CA GLU A 59 2.70 9.93 2.24
C GLU A 59 4.21 9.94 1.96
N ALA A 60 4.89 11.09 2.08
CA ALA A 60 6.34 11.17 1.89
C ALA A 60 7.13 10.31 2.91
N VAL A 61 6.68 10.27 4.16
CA VAL A 61 7.29 9.42 5.20
C VAL A 61 6.99 7.94 4.93
N LEU A 62 5.74 7.61 4.60
CA LEU A 62 5.31 6.25 4.28
C LEU A 62 6.08 5.69 3.09
N GLU A 63 6.25 6.44 2.01
CA GLU A 63 7.05 6.03 0.84
C GLU A 63 8.49 5.65 1.20
N LYS A 64 9.13 6.44 2.07
CA LYS A 64 10.47 6.14 2.57
C LYS A 64 10.51 4.88 3.42
N LEU A 65 9.50 4.68 4.28
CA LEU A 65 9.44 3.53 5.17
C LEU A 65 9.11 2.25 4.39
N GLU A 66 8.10 2.28 3.52
CA GLU A 66 7.62 1.17 2.69
C GLU A 66 8.72 0.59 1.78
N ALA A 67 9.73 1.39 1.41
CA ALA A 67 10.90 0.92 0.67
C ALA A 67 11.84 0.00 1.48
N GLN A 68 11.67 -0.09 2.81
CA GLN A 68 12.49 -0.94 3.66
C GLN A 68 12.05 -2.41 3.56
N PRO A 69 13.00 -3.38 3.47
CA PRO A 69 12.66 -4.80 3.32
C PRO A 69 11.72 -5.37 4.38
N LYS A 70 11.77 -4.85 5.61
CA LYS A 70 10.89 -5.28 6.71
C LYS A 70 9.41 -4.94 6.48
N PHE A 71 9.11 -4.03 5.56
CA PHE A 71 7.73 -3.65 5.19
C PHE A 71 7.34 -4.14 3.80
N ALA A 72 8.13 -5.02 3.16
CA ALA A 72 7.87 -5.50 1.81
C ALA A 72 6.54 -6.28 1.66
N SER A 73 6.01 -6.82 2.76
CA SER A 73 4.71 -7.52 2.80
C SER A 73 3.53 -6.64 3.20
N LEU A 74 3.78 -5.38 3.60
CA LEU A 74 2.75 -4.46 4.08
C LEU A 74 1.72 -4.18 2.97
N GLN A 75 0.44 -4.36 3.29
CA GLN A 75 -0.67 -4.00 2.42
C GLN A 75 -1.19 -2.63 2.82
N VAL A 76 -1.13 -1.65 1.92
CA VAL A 76 -1.60 -0.29 2.21
C VAL A 76 -2.94 -0.05 1.51
N PHE A 77 -3.98 0.23 2.29
CA PHE A 77 -5.31 0.58 1.80
C PHE A 77 -5.58 2.06 2.05
N ARG A 78 -5.66 2.83 0.96
CA ARG A 78 -6.06 4.24 1.00
C ARG A 78 -7.58 4.37 1.00
N VAL A 79 -8.10 4.97 2.05
CA VAL A 79 -9.51 5.33 2.20
C VAL A 79 -9.66 6.81 1.89
N ASP A 80 -10.49 7.14 0.90
CA ASP A 80 -10.77 8.53 0.55
C ASP A 80 -11.76 9.14 1.55
N PHE A 81 -11.34 10.21 2.23
CA PHE A 81 -12.11 10.85 3.30
C PHE A 81 -13.38 11.56 2.79
N ASP A 82 -13.37 12.03 1.55
CA ASP A 82 -14.47 12.83 1.01
C ASP A 82 -15.59 11.94 0.48
N SER A 83 -15.26 10.80 -0.12
CA SER A 83 -16.20 9.94 -0.86
C SER A 83 -16.53 8.61 -0.19
N GLN A 84 -15.64 7.99 0.58
CA GLN A 84 -15.84 6.62 1.09
C GLN A 84 -16.49 6.58 2.48
N LYS A 85 -17.70 7.14 2.62
CA LYS A 85 -18.38 7.29 3.93
C LYS A 85 -18.61 5.97 4.69
N ASP A 86 -18.91 4.88 3.97
CA ASP A 86 -19.06 3.55 4.58
C ASP A 86 -17.74 3.04 5.17
N ALA A 87 -16.62 3.26 4.47
CA ALA A 87 -15.30 2.89 4.96
C ALA A 87 -14.91 3.70 6.20
N LEU A 88 -15.16 5.01 6.20
CA LEU A 88 -14.91 5.87 7.37
C LEU A 88 -15.71 5.42 8.59
N THR A 89 -16.98 5.07 8.37
CA THR A 89 -17.86 4.53 9.41
C THR A 89 -17.30 3.22 9.96
N ARG A 90 -16.91 2.29 9.07
CA ARG A 90 -16.30 1.01 9.44
C ARG A 90 -15.04 1.20 10.29
N PHE A 91 -14.16 2.10 9.89
CA PHE A 91 -12.90 2.35 10.59
C PHE A 91 -13.02 3.31 11.77
N ARG A 92 -14.22 3.84 12.03
CA ARG A 92 -14.47 4.90 13.03
C ARG A 92 -13.49 6.06 12.85
N ALA A 93 -13.24 6.44 11.60
CA ALA A 93 -12.26 7.45 11.23
C ALA A 93 -12.97 8.78 10.90
N GLY A 94 -13.06 9.66 11.90
CA GLY A 94 -13.70 10.97 11.77
C GLY A 94 -12.81 12.08 11.21
N ARG A 95 -11.53 11.78 10.92
CA ARG A 95 -10.54 12.77 10.45
C ARG A 95 -9.66 12.17 9.36
N GLN A 96 -9.36 12.97 8.34
CA GLN A 96 -8.24 12.73 7.43
C GLN A 96 -6.92 12.65 8.22
N SER A 97 -5.85 12.14 7.60
CA SER A 97 -4.54 11.87 8.22
C SER A 97 -4.59 10.83 9.36
N THR A 98 -5.62 9.98 9.38
CA THR A 98 -5.68 8.84 10.29
C THR A 98 -4.97 7.65 9.65
N LEU A 99 -3.99 7.11 10.36
CA LEU A 99 -3.27 5.88 10.05
C LEU A 99 -3.72 4.79 11.03
N ILE A 100 -4.06 3.61 10.53
CA ILE A 100 -4.49 2.47 11.35
C ILE A 100 -3.71 1.23 10.94
N ALA A 101 -2.96 0.67 11.89
CA ALA A 101 -2.15 -0.53 11.72
C ALA A 101 -2.95 -1.76 12.16
N TYR A 102 -2.96 -2.77 11.31
CA TYR A 102 -3.55 -4.09 11.58
C TYR A 102 -2.52 -5.19 11.36
N HIS A 103 -2.67 -6.28 12.13
CA HIS A 103 -2.14 -7.59 11.77
C HIS A 103 -3.32 -8.57 11.67
N GLY A 104 -3.64 -9.00 10.44
CA GLY A 104 -4.87 -9.73 10.17
C GLY A 104 -6.11 -8.92 10.57
N LYS A 105 -6.93 -9.46 11.48
CA LYS A 105 -8.17 -8.81 11.94
C LYS A 105 -7.98 -7.86 13.12
N GLU A 106 -6.84 -7.91 13.79
CA GLU A 106 -6.59 -7.14 15.01
C GLU A 106 -6.07 -5.74 14.65
N GLU A 107 -6.74 -4.69 15.14
CA GLU A 107 -6.21 -3.32 15.12
C GLU A 107 -5.11 -3.22 16.19
N LYS A 108 -3.86 -3.04 15.76
CA LYS A 108 -2.69 -3.04 16.64
C LYS A 108 -2.35 -1.64 17.13
N ALA A 109 -2.46 -0.65 16.25
CA ALA A 109 -2.20 0.74 16.58
C ALA A 109 -2.96 1.71 15.67
N ARG A 110 -3.12 2.94 16.15
CA ARG A 110 -3.72 4.04 15.41
C ARG A 110 -3.03 5.35 15.75
N SER A 111 -2.92 6.22 14.76
CA SER A 111 -2.51 7.61 14.97
C SER A 111 -3.28 8.55 14.05
N THR A 112 -3.49 9.79 14.47
CA THR A 112 -4.11 10.82 13.62
C THR A 112 -3.26 12.07 13.59
N GLY A 113 -2.85 12.49 12.39
CA GLY A 113 -2.08 13.70 12.16
C GLY A 113 -0.60 13.62 12.53
N GLU A 114 -0.09 12.45 12.92
CA GLU A 114 1.34 12.23 13.14
C GLU A 114 2.09 12.31 11.81
N THR A 115 3.24 12.98 11.82
CA THR A 115 4.09 13.17 10.64
C THR A 115 5.56 12.87 10.93
N ARG A 116 5.89 12.53 12.18
CA ARG A 116 7.26 12.18 12.56
C ARG A 116 7.60 10.77 12.11
N GLU A 117 8.72 10.64 11.41
CA GLU A 117 9.16 9.38 10.82
C GLU A 117 9.30 8.27 11.85
N GLU A 118 9.86 8.57 13.03
CA GLU A 118 10.08 7.57 14.07
C GLU A 118 8.77 6.97 14.61
N GLN A 119 7.72 7.77 14.67
CA GLN A 119 6.42 7.35 15.20
C GLN A 119 5.61 6.60 14.18
N ILE A 120 5.66 7.02 12.92
CA ILE A 120 5.04 6.28 11.83
C ILE A 120 5.75 4.94 11.68
N ALA A 121 7.09 4.90 11.77
CA ALA A 121 7.84 3.64 11.75
C ALA A 121 7.46 2.72 12.92
N ALA A 122 7.27 3.27 14.14
CA ALA A 122 6.79 2.50 15.28
C ALA A 122 5.38 1.93 15.04
N LEU A 123 4.45 2.75 14.52
CA LEU A 123 3.10 2.31 14.16
C LEU A 123 3.11 1.19 13.11
N LEU A 124 3.96 1.29 12.08
CA LEU A 124 4.13 0.20 11.10
C LEU A 124 4.80 -1.04 11.70
N GLY A 125 5.64 -0.87 12.73
CA GLY A 125 6.23 -1.99 13.46
C GLY A 125 5.18 -2.88 14.14
N GLU A 126 4.06 -2.29 14.56
CA GLU A 126 2.95 -3.01 15.19
C GLU A 126 2.17 -3.89 14.20
N THR A 127 2.35 -3.75 12.89
CA THR A 127 1.68 -4.61 11.90
C THR A 127 2.33 -5.98 11.74
N GLN A 128 3.53 -6.17 12.29
CA GLN A 128 4.39 -7.34 12.06
C GLN A 128 3.95 -8.56 12.86
#